data_AF-D1BEW1-F1
#
_entry.id   AF-D1BEW1-F1
#
_cell.length_a   1.000
_cell.length_b   1.000
_cell.length_c   1.000
_cell.angle_alpha   90.00
_cell.angle_beta   90.00
_cell.angle_gamma   90.00
#
_symmetry.space_group_name_H-M   'P 1'
#
loop_
_entity.id
_entity.type
_entity.pdbx_description
1 polymer ?
#
loop_
_entity_poly.entity_id
_entity_poly.type
_entity_poly.pdbx_seq_one_letter_code
_entity_poly.pdbx_strand_id
1 'polypeptide(L)'
;MQVVGDSRTLLEQSARLWLRAYPRRWRFSCGEDLVGTLLDLAGPDARTVRLRDGLSVLWAGWALRFREHPPLLPWLRYRLFGADLPVDYRVWMIDDLLGRLHALRWFVAYLVLLVVSMGMFFGVVGDLDVWTQMLSGWPWWVAFGVLSTVVGPRYSARKVWRKHVSGWVPPELRPRRQRAEAVRELAEFRAASGYEGPSSPLARG
;
A
#
# COMPACT_ATOMS: atom_id res chain seq x y z
N MET A 1 18.99 12.57 33.19
CA MET A 1 18.38 11.25 32.95
C MET A 1 17.24 11.26 31.89
N GLN A 2 17.11 12.28 31.03
CA GLN A 2 16.04 12.35 29.99
C GLN A 2 16.47 11.86 28.59
N VAL A 3 17.77 11.74 28.32
CA VAL A 3 18.32 11.48 26.96
C VAL A 3 18.10 10.02 26.48
N VAL A 4 18.04 9.07 27.41
CA VAL A 4 17.88 7.63 27.09
C VAL A 4 16.45 7.32 26.63
N GLY A 5 15.44 8.02 27.17
CA GLY A 5 14.05 7.84 26.77
C GLY A 5 13.78 8.30 25.33
N ASP A 6 14.37 9.42 24.93
CA ASP A 6 14.15 10.03 23.61
C ASP A 6 14.86 9.25 22.47
N SER A 7 16.00 8.62 22.77
CA SER A 7 16.71 7.80 21.78
C SER A 7 15.95 6.51 21.45
N ARG A 8 15.34 5.89 22.48
CA ARG A 8 14.56 4.66 22.34
C ARG A 8 13.27 4.87 21.53
N THR A 9 12.59 6.00 21.72
CA THR A 9 11.38 6.35 20.96
C THR A 9 11.68 6.62 19.48
N LEU A 10 12.79 7.31 19.17
CA LEU A 10 13.23 7.56 17.79
C LEU A 10 13.63 6.27 17.07
N LEU A 11 14.34 5.39 17.76
CA LEU A 11 14.73 4.09 17.22
C LEU A 11 13.50 3.21 16.95
N GLU A 12 12.53 3.19 17.87
CA GLU A 12 11.28 2.45 17.68
C GLU A 12 10.47 3.01 16.50
N GLN A 13 10.39 4.33 16.36
CA GLN A 13 9.75 4.97 15.20
C GLN A 13 10.45 4.61 13.89
N SER A 14 11.79 4.57 13.89
CA SER A 14 12.60 4.12 12.76
C SER A 14 12.31 2.66 12.40
N ALA A 15 12.30 1.74 13.37
CA ALA A 15 11.97 0.33 13.15
C ALA A 15 10.55 0.16 12.57
N ARG A 16 9.56 0.86 13.15
CA ARG A 16 8.17 0.88 12.65
C ARG A 16 8.06 1.45 11.24
N LEU A 17 8.96 2.36 10.84
CA LEU A 17 9.01 2.90 9.48
C LEU A 17 9.44 1.81 8.48
N TRP A 18 10.53 1.10 8.77
CA TRP A 18 11.04 0.01 7.91
C TRP A 18 10.04 -1.13 7.78
N LEU A 19 9.33 -1.48 8.86
CA LEU A 19 8.31 -2.52 8.82
C LEU A 19 7.13 -2.21 7.90
N ARG A 20 6.90 -0.95 7.50
CA ARG A 20 5.86 -0.60 6.51
C ARG A 20 6.05 -1.31 5.15
N ALA A 21 7.25 -1.84 4.89
CA ALA A 21 7.52 -2.69 3.73
C ALA A 21 6.74 -4.02 3.76
N TYR A 22 6.39 -4.54 4.94
CA TYR A 22 5.66 -5.81 5.09
C TYR A 22 4.14 -5.66 4.80
N PRO A 23 3.45 -6.74 4.40
CA PRO A 23 1.99 -6.81 4.35
C PRO A 23 1.36 -6.39 5.68
N ARG A 24 0.14 -5.83 5.64
CA ARG A 24 -0.47 -5.26 6.86
C ARG A 24 -0.80 -6.37 7.85
N ARG A 25 -1.32 -7.51 7.40
CA ARG A 25 -1.55 -8.71 8.22
C ARG A 25 -0.31 -9.24 8.94
N TRP A 26 0.84 -9.18 8.27
CA TRP A 26 2.10 -9.69 8.81
C TRP A 26 2.65 -8.76 9.90
N ARG A 27 2.51 -7.45 9.71
CA ARG A 27 2.81 -6.47 10.77
C ARG A 27 1.91 -6.62 12.00
N PHE A 28 0.69 -7.11 11.83
CA PHE A 28 -0.21 -7.33 12.97
C PHE A 28 0.16 -8.57 13.79
N SER A 29 0.69 -9.61 13.16
CA SER A 29 1.06 -10.86 13.83
C SER A 29 2.48 -10.84 14.37
N CYS A 30 3.45 -10.37 13.57
CA CYS A 30 4.88 -10.45 13.87
C CYS A 30 5.54 -9.07 14.06
N GLY A 31 4.78 -7.98 14.02
CA GLY A 31 5.33 -6.63 14.00
C GLY A 31 6.01 -6.23 15.30
N GLU A 32 5.43 -6.58 16.44
CA GLU A 32 6.01 -6.25 17.75
C GLU A 32 7.28 -7.06 18.01
N ASP A 33 7.26 -8.35 17.69
CA ASP A 33 8.43 -9.23 17.78
C ASP A 33 9.59 -8.74 16.91
N LEU A 34 9.32 -8.28 15.68
CA LEU A 34 10.36 -7.70 14.82
C LEU A 34 10.88 -6.35 15.30
N VAL A 35 10.01 -5.50 15.87
CA VAL A 35 10.47 -4.25 16.50
C VAL A 35 11.42 -4.60 17.64
N GLY A 36 11.04 -5.53 18.52
CA GLY A 36 11.91 -6.00 19.62
C GLY A 36 13.25 -6.51 19.10
N THR A 37 13.23 -7.38 18.11
CA THR A 37 14.45 -7.93 17.47
C THR A 37 15.34 -6.82 16.89
N LEU A 38 14.77 -5.81 16.23
CA LEU A 38 15.52 -4.68 15.68
C LEU A 38 16.09 -3.75 16.76
N LEU A 39 15.39 -3.60 17.89
CA LEU A 39 15.89 -2.85 19.05
C LEU A 39 17.08 -3.58 19.69
N ASP A 40 17.00 -4.90 19.84
CA ASP A 40 18.08 -5.72 20.40
C ASP A 40 19.34 -5.71 19.51
N LEU A 41 19.15 -5.70 18.18
CA LEU A 41 20.24 -5.63 17.19
C LEU A 41 20.92 -4.25 17.10
N ALA A 42 20.18 -3.17 17.35
CA ALA A 42 20.70 -1.81 17.21
C ALA A 42 21.62 -1.41 18.39
N GLY A 43 21.47 -2.05 19.56
CA GLY A 43 22.23 -1.75 20.77
C GLY A 43 21.71 -0.53 21.55
N PRO A 44 22.06 -0.39 22.84
CA PRO A 44 21.42 0.55 23.77
C PRO A 44 21.62 2.05 23.44
N ASP A 45 22.63 2.40 22.63
CA ASP A 45 22.96 3.79 22.28
C ASP A 45 22.54 4.20 20.85
N ALA A 46 21.95 3.28 20.07
CA ALA A 46 21.55 3.60 18.71
C ALA A 46 20.26 4.42 18.68
N ARG A 47 20.29 5.54 17.94
CA ARG A 47 19.12 6.42 17.74
C ARG A 47 18.27 6.04 16.54
N THR A 48 18.84 5.29 15.58
CA THR A 48 18.16 4.85 14.35
C THR A 48 18.61 3.46 13.95
N VAL A 49 17.74 2.73 13.24
CA VAL A 49 18.11 1.44 12.65
C VAL A 49 19.17 1.68 11.58
N ARG A 50 20.26 0.91 11.61
CA ARG A 50 21.33 1.01 10.60
C ARG A 50 20.73 0.81 9.21
N LEU A 51 21.15 1.61 8.24
CA LEU A 51 20.59 1.59 6.89
C LEU A 51 20.63 0.19 6.25
N ARG A 52 21.71 -0.58 6.48
CA ARG A 52 21.87 -1.95 5.99
C ARG A 52 20.80 -2.90 6.54
N ASP A 53 20.50 -2.78 7.83
CA ASP A 53 19.49 -3.62 8.50
C ASP A 53 18.07 -3.17 8.11
N GLY A 54 17.86 -1.87 7.93
CA GLY A 54 16.64 -1.33 7.35
C GLY A 54 16.38 -1.84 5.92
N LEU A 55 17.42 -1.88 5.07
CA LEU A 55 17.35 -2.40 3.71
C LEU A 55 17.08 -3.90 3.67
N SER A 56 17.70 -4.71 4.54
CA SER A 56 17.43 -6.15 4.59
C SER A 56 15.99 -6.44 5.00
N VAL A 57 15.45 -5.71 5.97
CA VAL A 57 14.04 -5.76 6.40
C VAL A 57 13.12 -5.33 5.25
N LEU A 58 13.48 -4.27 4.52
CA LEU A 58 12.72 -3.81 3.36
C LEU A 58 12.69 -4.88 2.26
N TRP A 59 13.84 -5.46 1.93
CA TRP A 59 13.96 -6.52 0.93
C TRP A 59 13.17 -7.77 1.33
N ALA A 60 13.24 -8.19 2.59
CA ALA A 60 12.46 -9.32 3.09
C ALA A 60 10.94 -9.05 3.02
N GLY A 61 10.50 -7.84 3.38
CA GLY A 61 9.10 -7.44 3.23
C GLY A 61 8.62 -7.39 1.77
N TRP A 62 9.50 -6.99 0.85
CA TRP A 62 9.22 -7.05 -0.59
C TRP A 62 9.20 -8.48 -1.12
N ALA A 63 10.18 -9.31 -0.76
CA ALA A 63 10.23 -10.71 -1.15
C ALA A 63 8.97 -11.47 -0.70
N LEU A 64 8.47 -11.19 0.51
CA LEU A 64 7.21 -11.75 0.99
C LEU A 64 6.02 -11.35 0.10
N ARG A 65 5.94 -10.06 -0.29
CA ARG A 65 4.90 -9.58 -1.20
C ARG A 65 4.99 -10.19 -2.60
N PHE A 66 6.21 -10.46 -3.08
CA PHE A 66 6.43 -11.12 -4.37
C PHE A 66 6.06 -12.60 -4.32
N ARG A 67 6.34 -13.30 -3.23
CA ARG A 67 5.96 -14.72 -3.05
C ARG A 67 4.45 -14.93 -3.02
N GLU A 68 3.73 -13.96 -2.47
CA GLU A 68 2.26 -14.00 -2.36
C GLU A 68 1.57 -13.32 -3.55
N HIS A 69 2.35 -12.89 -4.56
CA HIS A 69 1.83 -12.15 -5.70
C HIS A 69 1.03 -13.09 -6.62
N PRO A 70 -0.16 -12.68 -7.09
CA PRO A 70 -0.93 -13.44 -8.06
C PRO A 70 -0.20 -13.57 -9.40
N PRO A 71 -0.44 -14.63 -10.19
CA PRO A 71 0.17 -14.77 -11.50
C PRO A 71 -0.11 -13.55 -12.38
N LEU A 72 0.83 -13.23 -13.27
CA LEU A 72 0.82 -11.96 -14.03
C LEU A 72 -0.49 -11.71 -14.79
N LEU A 73 -1.09 -12.74 -15.38
CA LEU A 73 -2.29 -12.60 -16.21
C LEU A 73 -3.56 -12.29 -15.37
N PRO A 74 -3.93 -13.07 -14.32
CA PRO A 74 -4.96 -12.67 -13.36
C PRO A 74 -4.71 -11.28 -12.75
N TRP A 75 -3.46 -10.98 -12.40
CA TRP A 75 -3.08 -9.70 -11.85
C TRP A 75 -3.34 -8.54 -12.83
N LEU A 76 -2.96 -8.71 -14.10
CA LEU A 76 -3.17 -7.70 -15.13
C LEU A 76 -4.66 -7.53 -15.44
N ARG A 77 -5.43 -8.62 -15.50
CA ARG A 77 -6.89 -8.56 -15.69
C ARG A 77 -7.58 -7.79 -14.58
N TYR A 78 -7.18 -8.03 -13.34
CA TYR A 78 -7.64 -7.27 -12.19
C TYR A 78 -7.26 -5.79 -12.29
N ARG A 79 -6.02 -5.50 -12.67
CA ARG A 79 -5.51 -4.13 -12.71
C ARG A 79 -6.12 -3.29 -13.84
N LEU A 80 -6.32 -3.88 -15.02
CA LEU A 80 -6.81 -3.16 -16.20
C LEU A 80 -8.34 -3.17 -16.29
N PHE A 81 -8.98 -4.31 -15.96
CA PHE A 81 -10.41 -4.51 -16.19
C PHE A 81 -11.22 -4.61 -14.88
N GLY A 82 -10.58 -4.51 -13.72
CA GLY A 82 -11.26 -4.73 -12.44
C GLY A 82 -11.84 -6.15 -12.30
N ALA A 83 -11.25 -7.11 -13.03
CA ALA A 83 -11.68 -8.50 -13.04
C ALA A 83 -11.40 -9.20 -11.70
N ASP A 84 -12.11 -10.30 -11.48
CA ASP A 84 -12.07 -11.04 -10.23
C ASP A 84 -10.74 -11.79 -10.11
N LEU A 85 -10.10 -11.72 -8.93
CA LEU A 85 -8.99 -12.61 -8.60
C LEU A 85 -9.52 -13.97 -8.11
N PRO A 86 -8.77 -15.05 -8.34
CA PRO A 86 -8.99 -16.32 -7.65
C PRO A 86 -9.05 -16.13 -6.13
N VAL A 87 -9.84 -16.98 -5.45
CA VAL A 87 -10.11 -16.86 -4.01
C VAL A 87 -8.84 -16.85 -3.18
N ASP A 88 -7.83 -17.64 -3.58
CA ASP A 88 -6.54 -17.77 -2.89
C ASP A 88 -5.79 -16.43 -2.76
N TYR A 89 -6.02 -15.50 -3.70
CA TYR A 89 -5.36 -14.19 -3.73
C TYR A 89 -6.22 -13.05 -3.16
N ARG A 90 -7.40 -13.35 -2.57
CA ARG A 90 -8.25 -12.33 -1.95
C ARG A 90 -7.55 -11.62 -0.79
N VAL A 91 -6.77 -12.35 0.00
CA VAL A 91 -6.01 -11.77 1.12
C VAL A 91 -4.93 -10.80 0.60
N TRP A 92 -4.26 -11.17 -0.49
CA TRP A 92 -3.33 -10.28 -1.18
C TRP A 92 -4.03 -9.02 -1.70
N MET A 93 -5.20 -9.18 -2.32
CA MET A 93 -6.00 -8.07 -2.84
C MET A 93 -6.43 -7.11 -1.72
N ILE A 94 -6.87 -7.62 -0.56
CA ILE A 94 -7.21 -6.83 0.62
C ILE A 94 -6.00 -6.00 1.08
N ASP A 95 -4.83 -6.62 1.18
CA ASP A 95 -3.60 -5.92 1.56
C ASP A 95 -3.14 -4.89 0.52
N ASP A 96 -3.37 -5.14 -0.77
CA ASP A 96 -3.09 -4.17 -1.83
C ASP A 96 -4.05 -2.97 -1.74
N LEU A 97 -5.36 -3.20 -1.57
CA LEU A 97 -6.39 -2.17 -1.47
C LEU A 97 -6.21 -1.27 -0.24
N LEU A 98 -5.87 -1.87 0.91
CA LEU A 98 -5.66 -1.15 2.17
C LEU A 98 -4.24 -0.55 2.28
N GLY A 99 -3.37 -0.83 1.31
CA GLY A 99 -1.99 -0.37 1.30
C GLY A 99 -1.88 1.15 1.16
N ARG A 100 -1.03 1.79 1.97
CA ARG A 100 -0.75 3.25 1.87
C ARG A 100 -0.17 3.65 0.51
N LEU A 101 0.55 2.72 -0.13
CA LEU A 101 1.17 2.88 -1.44
C LEU A 101 0.27 2.39 -2.59
N HIS A 102 -1.00 2.06 -2.33
CA HIS A 102 -1.93 1.57 -3.36
C HIS A 102 -2.02 2.55 -4.55
N ALA A 103 -2.21 3.84 -4.27
CA ALA A 103 -2.27 4.88 -5.29
C ALA A 103 -0.97 4.99 -6.10
N LEU A 104 0.19 4.90 -5.42
CA LEU A 104 1.49 4.90 -6.08
C LEU A 104 1.67 3.68 -6.99
N ARG A 105 1.30 2.48 -6.52
CA ARG A 105 1.38 1.26 -7.35
C ARG A 105 0.44 1.31 -8.54
N TRP A 106 -0.73 1.91 -8.39
CA TRP A 106 -1.65 2.18 -9.50
C TRP A 106 -1.02 3.14 -10.51
N PHE A 107 -0.40 4.23 -10.04
CA PHE A 107 0.30 5.17 -10.91
C PHE A 107 1.43 4.50 -11.68
N VAL A 108 2.28 3.73 -10.99
CA VAL A 108 3.40 3.01 -11.62
C VAL A 108 2.89 2.00 -12.65
N ALA A 109 1.84 1.23 -12.33
CA ALA A 109 1.26 0.29 -13.29
C ALA A 109 0.69 1.02 -14.54
N TYR A 110 0.04 2.17 -14.34
CA TYR A 110 -0.45 3.01 -15.44
C TYR A 110 0.68 3.57 -16.30
N LEU A 111 1.75 4.09 -15.67
CA LEU A 111 2.94 4.57 -16.39
C LEU A 111 3.60 3.45 -17.20
N VAL A 112 3.75 2.26 -16.62
CA VAL A 112 4.30 1.10 -17.35
C VAL A 112 3.43 0.76 -18.55
N LEU A 113 2.10 0.68 -18.37
CA LEU A 113 1.16 0.42 -19.45
C LEU A 113 1.25 1.51 -20.54
N LEU A 114 1.29 2.78 -20.15
CA LEU A 114 1.43 3.91 -21.07
C LEU A 114 2.72 3.79 -21.89
N VAL A 115 3.85 3.55 -21.23
CA VAL A 115 5.17 3.39 -21.88
C VAL A 115 5.17 2.19 -22.85
N VAL A 116 4.62 1.05 -22.44
CA VAL A 116 4.52 -0.14 -23.30
C VAL A 116 3.60 0.12 -24.50
N SER A 117 2.43 0.73 -24.27
CA SER A 117 1.45 1.03 -25.32
C SER A 117 2.01 2.05 -26.32
N MET A 118 2.72 3.06 -25.81
CA MET A 118 3.46 4.02 -26.62
C MET A 118 4.54 3.31 -27.43
N GLY A 119 5.41 2.52 -26.81
CA GLY A 119 6.46 1.78 -27.52
C GLY A 119 5.91 0.90 -28.64
N MET A 120 4.79 0.23 -28.40
CA MET A 120 4.11 -0.59 -29.40
C MET A 120 3.54 0.26 -30.55
N PHE A 121 2.83 1.34 -30.25
CA PHE A 121 2.26 2.25 -31.26
C PHE A 121 3.37 2.91 -32.10
N PHE A 122 4.47 3.32 -31.46
CA PHE A 122 5.61 3.93 -32.13
C PHE A 122 6.38 2.95 -33.01
N GLY A 123 6.51 1.69 -32.59
CA GLY A 123 7.07 0.63 -33.43
C GLY A 123 6.26 0.38 -34.71
N VAL A 124 4.98 0.76 -34.73
CA VAL A 124 4.09 0.64 -35.88
C VAL A 124 4.13 1.88 -36.79
N VAL A 125 4.18 3.09 -36.22
CA VAL A 125 4.08 4.34 -36.99
C VAL A 125 5.41 4.80 -37.59
N GLY A 126 6.54 4.60 -36.90
CA GLY A 126 7.89 4.89 -37.43
C GLY A 126 8.23 6.37 -37.71
N ASP A 127 7.33 7.30 -37.40
CA ASP A 127 7.46 8.74 -37.73
C ASP A 127 8.02 9.57 -36.56
N LEU A 128 9.05 10.37 -36.84
CA LEU A 128 9.76 11.23 -35.88
C LEU A 128 9.02 12.55 -35.59
N ASP A 129 8.12 13.01 -36.48
CA ASP A 129 7.32 14.22 -36.23
C ASP A 129 6.17 13.95 -35.24
N VAL A 130 5.65 12.72 -35.26
CA VAL A 130 4.72 12.25 -34.23
C VAL A 130 5.43 12.19 -32.86
N TRP A 131 6.73 11.88 -32.83
CA TRP A 131 7.55 11.85 -31.60
C TRP A 131 7.65 13.23 -30.93
N THR A 132 7.94 14.28 -31.69
CA THR A 132 8.14 15.64 -31.16
C THR A 132 6.84 16.27 -30.67
N GLN A 133 5.74 16.12 -31.42
CA GLN A 133 4.42 16.61 -30.98
C GLN A 133 3.96 15.89 -29.70
N MET A 134 4.13 14.58 -29.62
CA MET A 134 3.65 13.80 -28.48
C MET A 134 4.51 14.01 -27.23
N LEU A 135 5.83 14.14 -27.38
CA LEU A 135 6.72 14.57 -26.30
C LEU A 135 6.34 15.96 -25.81
N SER A 136 6.00 16.91 -26.68
CA SER A 136 5.59 18.26 -26.23
C SER A 136 4.35 18.25 -25.29
N GLY A 137 3.50 17.22 -25.41
CA GLY A 137 2.33 17.00 -24.56
C GLY A 137 2.60 16.29 -23.23
N TRP A 138 3.85 15.89 -22.93
CA TRP A 138 4.22 15.16 -21.70
C TRP A 138 3.69 15.80 -20.39
N PRO A 139 3.63 17.14 -20.23
CA PRO A 139 3.13 17.73 -18.99
C PRO A 139 1.65 17.43 -18.75
N TRP A 140 0.84 17.39 -19.81
CA TRP A 140 -0.59 17.07 -19.72
C TRP A 140 -0.82 15.60 -19.39
N TRP A 141 0.00 14.68 -19.93
CA TRP A 141 -0.04 13.26 -19.57
C TRP A 141 0.32 13.02 -18.11
N VAL A 142 1.34 13.71 -17.61
CA VAL A 142 1.72 13.66 -16.19
C VAL A 142 0.60 14.26 -15.32
N ALA A 143 0.05 15.41 -15.70
CA ALA A 143 -1.06 16.04 -14.96
C ALA A 143 -2.31 15.14 -14.91
N PHE A 144 -2.67 14.50 -16.03
CA PHE A 144 -3.80 13.56 -16.11
C PHE A 144 -3.53 12.29 -15.30
N GLY A 145 -2.29 11.77 -15.34
CA GLY A 145 -1.82 10.69 -14.48
C GLY A 145 -1.92 11.03 -12.99
N VAL A 146 -1.45 12.21 -12.58
CA VAL A 146 -1.54 12.67 -11.19
C VAL A 146 -3.00 12.85 -10.77
N LEU A 147 -3.83 13.50 -11.58
CA LEU A 147 -5.24 13.71 -11.29
C LEU A 147 -6.00 12.37 -11.16
N SER A 148 -5.76 11.45 -12.09
CA SER A 148 -6.36 10.11 -12.06
C SER A 148 -5.94 9.33 -10.81
N THR A 149 -4.70 9.48 -10.30
CA THR A 149 -4.23 8.79 -9.09
C THR A 149 -4.77 9.33 -7.77
N VAL A 150 -5.22 10.59 -7.74
CA VAL A 150 -5.79 11.20 -6.53
C VAL A 150 -7.26 10.81 -6.36
N VAL A 151 -8.00 10.72 -7.47
CA VAL A 151 -9.45 10.53 -7.47
C VAL A 151 -9.86 9.08 -7.78
N GLY A 152 -9.25 8.46 -8.79
CA GLY A 152 -9.65 7.16 -9.36
C GLY A 152 -9.42 5.94 -8.45
N PRO A 153 -8.22 5.72 -7.87
CA PRO A 153 -7.91 4.51 -7.13
C PRO A 153 -8.80 4.30 -5.91
N ARG A 154 -9.19 5.38 -5.22
CA ARG A 154 -10.05 5.26 -4.03
C ARG A 154 -11.48 4.91 -4.39
N TYR A 155 -11.99 5.40 -5.52
CA TYR A 155 -13.31 5.02 -6.01
C TYR A 155 -13.32 3.56 -6.48
N SER A 156 -12.33 3.17 -7.30
CA SER A 156 -12.18 1.80 -7.78
C SER A 156 -11.95 0.80 -6.64
N ALA A 157 -11.13 1.15 -5.64
CA ALA A 157 -10.89 0.32 -4.46
C ALA A 157 -12.17 0.03 -3.66
N ARG A 158 -13.06 1.02 -3.51
CA ARG A 158 -14.37 0.81 -2.87
C ARG A 158 -15.28 -0.10 -3.70
N LYS A 159 -15.30 0.08 -5.02
CA LYS A 159 -16.10 -0.75 -5.92
C LYS A 159 -15.63 -2.20 -5.86
N VAL A 160 -14.33 -2.43 -5.93
CA VAL A 160 -13.72 -3.76 -5.81
C VAL A 160 -13.99 -4.37 -4.44
N TRP A 161 -13.84 -3.59 -3.36
CA TRP A 161 -14.12 -4.05 -1.99
C TRP A 161 -15.56 -4.53 -1.84
N ARG A 162 -16.54 -3.71 -2.27
CA ARG A 162 -17.96 -4.07 -2.20
C ARG A 162 -18.31 -5.30 -3.03
N LYS A 163 -17.63 -5.49 -4.15
CA LYS A 163 -17.86 -6.64 -5.04
C LYS A 163 -17.29 -7.94 -4.46
N HIS A 164 -16.11 -7.90 -3.81
CA HIS A 164 -15.35 -9.13 -3.53
C HIS A 164 -15.10 -9.44 -2.05
N VAL A 165 -15.25 -8.45 -1.16
CA VAL A 165 -14.93 -8.60 0.27
C VAL A 165 -16.19 -8.49 1.10
N SER A 166 -16.80 -7.31 1.17
CA SER A 166 -17.98 -7.09 1.99
C SER A 166 -18.71 -5.81 1.58
N GLY A 167 -20.03 -5.77 1.83
CA GLY A 167 -20.83 -4.55 1.69
C GLY A 167 -20.41 -3.44 2.66
N TRP A 168 -19.93 -3.82 3.86
CA TRP A 168 -19.35 -2.89 4.83
C TRP A 168 -17.95 -2.44 4.40
N VAL A 169 -17.74 -1.13 4.25
CA VAL A 169 -16.48 -0.54 3.77
C VAL A 169 -15.61 -0.04 4.94
N PRO A 170 -14.35 -0.47 5.04
CA PRO A 170 -13.43 -0.05 6.10
C PRO A 170 -13.18 1.46 6.16
N PRO A 171 -12.91 2.02 7.35
CA PRO A 171 -12.61 3.45 7.52
C PRO A 171 -11.49 3.95 6.60
N GLU A 172 -10.50 3.12 6.29
CA GLU A 172 -9.36 3.49 5.46
C GLU A 172 -9.76 3.81 4.02
N LEU A 173 -10.77 3.11 3.51
CA LEU A 173 -11.29 3.31 2.17
C LEU A 173 -12.35 4.41 2.12
N ARG A 174 -13.03 4.74 3.23
CA ARG A 174 -14.04 5.81 3.29
C ARG A 174 -13.44 7.23 3.13
N PRO A 175 -14.21 8.22 2.63
CA PRO A 175 -13.77 9.61 2.55
C PRO A 175 -13.40 10.13 3.93
N ARG A 176 -12.43 11.05 4.02
CA ARG A 176 -11.97 11.61 5.32
C ARG A 176 -13.12 12.06 6.23
N ARG A 177 -14.15 12.70 5.66
CA ARG A 177 -15.34 13.17 6.39
C ARG A 177 -16.17 12.06 7.03
N GLN A 178 -16.19 10.86 6.47
CA GLN A 178 -16.98 9.70 6.95
C GLN A 178 -16.14 8.70 7.76
N ARG A 179 -14.87 8.99 8.02
CA ARG A 179 -13.99 8.05 8.74
C ARG A 179 -14.36 7.92 10.20
N ALA A 180 -14.72 9.04 10.85
CA ALA A 180 -15.10 9.06 12.26
C ALA A 180 -16.35 8.19 12.50
N GLU A 181 -17.33 8.29 11.61
CA GLU A 181 -18.54 7.46 11.62
C GLU A 181 -18.23 5.97 11.47
N ALA A 182 -17.37 5.61 10.51
CA ALA A 182 -16.95 4.22 10.32
C ALA A 182 -16.21 3.62 11.52
N VAL A 183 -15.43 4.44 12.24
CA VAL A 183 -14.74 4.02 13.47
C VAL A 183 -15.75 3.80 14.59
N ARG A 184 -16.77 4.65 14.70
CA ARG A 184 -17.87 4.47 15.65
C ARG A 184 -18.67 3.21 15.37
N GLU A 185 -19.11 3.00 14.13
CA GLU A 185 -19.80 1.77 13.71
C GLU A 185 -18.98 0.51 14.04
N LEU A 186 -17.66 0.56 13.81
CA LEU A 186 -16.77 -0.56 14.12
C LEU A 186 -16.68 -0.81 15.65
N ALA A 187 -16.62 0.26 16.45
CA ALA A 187 -16.61 0.16 17.90
C ALA A 187 -17.93 -0.41 18.45
N GLU A 188 -19.06 0.05 17.92
CA GLU A 188 -20.40 -0.45 18.24
C GLU A 188 -20.55 -1.92 17.84
N PHE A 189 -20.10 -2.30 16.64
CA PHE A 189 -20.10 -3.70 16.20
C PHE A 189 -19.27 -4.59 17.12
N ARG A 190 -18.06 -4.17 17.53
CA ARG A 190 -17.21 -4.93 18.46
C ARG A 190 -17.86 -5.07 19.82
N ALA A 191 -18.45 -4.00 20.35
CA ALA A 191 -19.16 -4.01 21.61
C ALA A 191 -20.38 -4.96 21.58
N ALA A 192 -21.12 -4.99 20.46
CA ALA A 192 -22.27 -5.86 20.29
C ALA A 192 -21.90 -7.34 20.04
N SER A 193 -20.81 -7.60 19.32
CA SER A 193 -20.38 -8.95 18.96
C SER A 193 -19.46 -9.61 20.00
N GLY A 194 -18.97 -8.85 20.99
CA GLY A 194 -17.91 -9.31 21.90
C GLY A 194 -16.58 -9.59 21.18
N TYR A 195 -16.46 -9.18 19.91
CA TYR A 195 -15.28 -9.44 19.10
C TYR A 195 -14.16 -8.46 19.46
N GLU A 196 -13.23 -8.91 20.30
CA GLU A 196 -11.94 -8.25 20.51
C GLU A 196 -11.01 -8.52 19.33
N GLY A 197 -11.37 -7.99 18.16
CA GLY A 197 -10.45 -7.94 17.03
C GLY A 197 -9.22 -7.07 17.37
N PRO A 198 -8.04 -7.35 16.77
CA PRO A 198 -6.80 -6.68 17.12
C PRO A 198 -6.93 -5.16 17.06
N SER A 199 -6.39 -4.49 18.08
CA SER A 199 -6.53 -3.06 18.32
C SER A 199 -5.97 -2.23 17.16
N SER A 200 -6.82 -1.37 16.58
CA SER A 200 -6.40 -0.46 15.52
C SER A 200 -5.57 0.68 16.15
N PRO A 201 -4.39 1.04 15.61
CA PRO A 201 -3.55 2.11 16.16
C PRO A 201 -4.19 3.50 16.06
N LEU A 202 -5.38 3.63 15.47
CA LEU A 202 -6.16 4.87 15.43
C LEU A 202 -7.04 5.09 16.68
N ALA A 203 -7.07 4.15 17.63
CA ALA A 203 -7.78 4.31 18.91
C ALA A 203 -6.94 5.00 20.00
N ARG A 204 -5.68 5.33 19.71
CA ARG A 204 -4.81 6.15 20.56
C ARG A 204 -4.51 7.46 19.81
N GLY A 205 -5.40 8.42 19.96
CA GLY A 205 -5.28 9.79 19.46
C GLY A 205 -6.23 10.67 20.23
#